data_AF-K1UQY5-F1
#
_entry.id   AF-K1UQY5-F1
#
_cell.length_a   1.000
_cell.length_b   1.000
_cell.length_c   1.000
_cell.angle_alpha   90.00
_cell.angle_beta   90.00
_cell.angle_gamma   90.00
#
_symmetry.space_group_name_H-M   'P 1'
#
loop_
_entity.id
_entity.type
_entity.pdbx_description
1 polymer ?
#
loop_
_entity_poly.entity_id
_entity_poly.type
_entity_poly.pdbx_seq_one_letter_code
_entity_poly.pdbx_strand_id
1 'polypeptide(L)'
;MAQAVYNPSIHGETDDKGIQIGTNDAVRMLGNYINVSLKGSHNKEFRTYAKATNDLTNHLTHLRSATKKEMLLTMTATIALINFIGIIENKY
;
A
#
# COMPACT_ATOMS: atom_id res chain seq x y z
N MET A 1 9.32 2.80 2.44
CA MET A 1 8.21 3.66 1.97
C MET A 1 7.07 3.71 2.97
N ALA A 2 6.45 2.58 3.34
CA ALA A 2 5.28 2.56 4.22
C ALA A 2 5.45 3.36 5.54
N GLN A 3 6.58 3.17 6.22
CA GLN A 3 6.92 3.91 7.46
C GLN A 3 7.00 5.43 7.30
N ALA A 4 7.21 5.94 6.08
CA ALA A 4 7.30 7.38 5.82
C ALA A 4 5.94 8.07 5.81
N VAL A 5 4.86 7.33 5.55
CA VAL A 5 3.49 7.86 5.50
C VAL A 5 2.60 7.30 6.60
N TYR A 6 2.93 6.16 7.19
CA TYR A 6 2.12 5.54 8.23
C TYR A 6 2.39 6.12 9.62
N ASN A 7 1.34 6.58 10.29
CA ASN A 7 1.32 6.98 11.69
C ASN A 7 0.24 6.18 12.44
N PRO A 8 0.58 5.30 13.40
CA PRO A 8 -0.39 4.48 14.14
C PRO A 8 -1.47 5.30 14.86
N SER A 9 -1.13 6.49 15.36
CA SER A 9 -2.08 7.38 16.05
C SER A 9 -3.15 7.97 15.12
N ILE A 10 -2.88 7.99 13.81
CA ILE A 10 -3.81 8.52 12.79
C ILE A 10 -4.50 7.37 12.03
N HIS A 11 -3.73 6.32 11.71
CA HIS A 11 -4.16 5.23 10.83
C HIS A 11 -4.64 3.99 11.58
N GLY A 12 -4.51 3.95 12.92
CA GLY A 12 -4.88 2.82 13.75
C GLY A 12 -3.78 1.75 13.80
N GLU A 13 -3.70 1.05 14.94
CA GLU A 13 -2.68 0.03 15.21
C GLU A 13 -3.03 -1.36 14.69
N THR A 14 -4.28 -1.58 14.28
CA THR A 14 -4.79 -2.86 13.77
C THR A 14 -5.34 -2.72 12.36
N ASP A 15 -5.24 -3.76 11.56
CA ASP A 15 -5.88 -3.81 10.24
C ASP A 15 -7.41 -4.00 10.31
N ASP A 16 -8.06 -4.02 9.14
CA ASP A 16 -9.51 -4.24 9.00
C ASP A 16 -10.00 -5.59 9.58
N LYS A 17 -9.08 -6.51 9.91
CA LYS A 17 -9.36 -7.83 10.52
C LYS A 17 -8.97 -7.89 12.00
N GLY A 18 -8.52 -6.78 12.59
CA GLY A 18 -8.08 -6.70 13.99
C GLY A 18 -6.66 -7.23 14.24
N ILE A 19 -5.85 -7.44 13.22
CA ILE A 19 -4.47 -7.91 13.37
C ILE A 19 -3.54 -6.72 13.67
N GLN A 20 -2.72 -6.84 14.73
CA GLN A 20 -1.74 -5.82 15.10
C GLN A 20 -0.74 -5.58 13.96
N ILE A 21 -0.56 -4.31 13.60
CA ILE A 21 0.40 -3.89 12.58
C ILE A 21 1.79 -3.83 13.20
N GLY A 22 2.65 -4.76 12.80
CA GLY A 22 4.05 -4.78 13.20
C GLY A 22 4.85 -3.65 12.56
N THR A 23 6.01 -3.31 13.14
CA THR A 23 6.90 -2.23 12.67
C THR A 23 7.47 -2.45 11.26
N ASN A 24 7.46 -3.70 10.78
CA ASN A 24 7.93 -4.09 9.45
C ASN A 24 6.80 -4.51 8.50
N ASP A 25 5.54 -4.31 8.89
CA ASP A 25 4.38 -4.73 8.10
C ASP A 25 3.93 -3.66 7.11
N ALA A 26 4.74 -3.48 6.06
CA ALA A 26 4.53 -2.43 5.06
C ALA A 26 3.14 -2.50 4.39
N VAL A 27 2.61 -3.71 4.19
CA VAL A 27 1.33 -3.95 3.52
C VAL A 27 0.18 -3.40 4.34
N ARG A 28 0.12 -3.78 5.63
CA ARG A 28 -0.94 -3.32 6.52
C ARG A 28 -0.80 -1.84 6.82
N MET A 29 0.43 -1.35 7.00
CA MET A 29 0.71 0.08 7.14
C MET A 29 0.13 0.90 5.98
N LEU A 30 0.43 0.50 4.74
CA LEU A 30 -0.10 1.19 3.56
C LEU A 30 -1.60 1.00 3.41
N GLY A 31 -2.14 -0.18 3.74
CA GLY A 31 -3.58 -0.45 3.74
C GLY A 31 -4.36 0.52 4.64
N ASN A 32 -3.90 0.72 5.88
CA ASN A 32 -4.53 1.64 6.82
C ASN A 32 -4.35 3.11 6.40
N TYR A 33 -3.16 3.49 5.94
CA TYR A 33 -2.93 4.82 5.36
C TYR A 33 -3.91 5.09 4.20
N ILE A 34 -4.05 4.17 3.24
CA ILE A 34 -4.97 4.30 2.10
C ILE A 34 -6.42 4.42 2.59
N ASN A 35 -6.83 3.63 3.58
CA ASN A 35 -8.18 3.69 4.15
C ASN A 35 -8.51 5.07 4.73
N VAL A 36 -7.57 5.65 5.47
CA VAL A 36 -7.77 6.95 6.14
C VAL A 36 -7.64 8.11 5.15
N SER A 37 -6.56 8.15 4.37
CA SER A 37 -6.24 9.25 3.45
C SER A 37 -7.27 9.39 2.33
N LEU A 38 -7.80 8.26 1.86
CA LEU A 38 -8.79 8.23 0.80
C LEU A 38 -10.17 7.87 1.34
N LYS A 39 -10.59 8.35 2.52
CA LYS A 39 -11.92 8.07 3.08
C LYS A 39 -13.08 8.57 2.19
N GLY A 40 -14.29 8.06 2.42
CA GLY A 40 -15.52 8.49 1.73
C GLY A 40 -15.85 7.72 0.46
N SER A 41 -17.10 7.79 0.01
CA SER A 41 -17.58 7.03 -1.16
C SER A 41 -16.96 7.48 -2.48
N HIS A 42 -16.69 8.79 -2.63
CA HIS A 42 -16.08 9.36 -3.83
C HIS A 42 -14.67 8.83 -4.15
N ASN A 43 -13.96 8.34 -3.13
CA ASN A 43 -12.58 7.84 -3.26
C ASN A 43 -12.51 6.32 -3.38
N LYS A 44 -13.64 5.63 -3.61
CA LYS A 44 -13.72 4.17 -3.60
C LYS A 44 -12.80 3.55 -4.66
N GLU A 45 -12.80 4.09 -5.87
CA GLU A 45 -12.04 3.61 -7.01
C GLU A 45 -10.53 3.81 -6.75
N PHE A 46 -10.16 4.96 -6.20
CA PHE A 46 -8.79 5.27 -5.79
C PHE A 46 -8.29 4.32 -4.70
N ARG A 47 -9.09 4.06 -3.65
CA ARG A 47 -8.74 3.06 -2.63
C ARG A 47 -8.58 1.67 -3.22
N THR A 48 -9.50 1.27 -4.10
CA THR A 48 -9.49 -0.06 -4.71
C THR A 48 -8.22 -0.27 -5.54
N TYR A 49 -7.87 0.71 -6.37
CA TYR A 49 -6.64 0.68 -7.16
C TYR A 49 -5.38 0.63 -6.28
N ALA A 50 -5.30 1.50 -5.27
CA ALA A 50 -4.14 1.58 -4.39
C ALA A 50 -3.94 0.28 -3.58
N LYS A 51 -5.03 -0.30 -3.05
CA LYS A 51 -4.97 -1.58 -2.33
C LYS A 51 -4.55 -2.73 -3.23
N ALA A 52 -5.15 -2.86 -4.41
CA ALA A 52 -4.78 -3.92 -5.36
C ALA A 52 -3.29 -3.83 -5.76
N THR A 53 -2.78 -2.61 -5.95
CA THR A 53 -1.38 -2.38 -6.27
C THR A 53 -0.47 -2.74 -5.08
N ASN A 54 -0.84 -2.35 -3.86
CA ASN A 54 -0.13 -2.72 -2.62
C ASN A 54 -0.09 -4.24 -2.37
N ASP A 55 -1.17 -4.95 -2.66
CA ASP A 55 -1.22 -6.41 -2.52
C ASP A 55 -0.30 -7.09 -3.55
N LEU A 56 -0.29 -6.59 -4.80
CA LEU A 56 0.58 -7.11 -5.86
C LEU A 56 2.08 -6.87 -5.54
N THR A 57 2.43 -5.72 -4.97
CA THR A 57 3.82 -5.46 -4.57
C THR A 57 4.26 -6.41 -3.46
N ASN A 58 3.39 -6.71 -2.50
CA ASN A 58 3.68 -7.65 -1.43
C ASN A 58 3.76 -9.11 -1.89
N HIS A 59 2.91 -9.51 -2.83
CA HIS A 59 2.82 -10.90 -3.25
C HIS A 59 4.15 -11.42 -3.82
N LEU A 60 4.87 -10.58 -4.56
CA LEU A 60 6.05 -11.00 -5.31
C LEU A 60 7.38 -10.71 -4.61
N THR A 61 7.40 -9.89 -3.54
CA THR A 61 8.58 -9.76 -2.66
C THR A 61 8.89 -11.04 -1.89
N HIS A 62 7.91 -11.94 -1.74
CA HIS A 62 8.08 -13.23 -1.09
C HIS A 62 8.16 -14.41 -2.07
N LEU A 63 7.93 -14.19 -3.37
CA LEU A 63 7.91 -15.26 -4.37
C LEU A 63 9.31 -15.53 -4.93
N ARG A 64 10.04 -16.45 -4.29
CA ARG A 64 11.41 -16.85 -4.70
C ARG A 64 11.50 -17.47 -6.10
N SER A 65 10.37 -17.89 -6.67
CA SER A 65 10.25 -18.50 -8.00
C SER A 65 9.70 -17.55 -9.06
N ALA A 66 9.69 -16.23 -8.82
CA ALA A 66 9.14 -15.26 -9.74
C ALA A 66 9.86 -15.26 -11.10
N THR A 67 9.08 -15.27 -12.17
CA THR A 67 9.56 -15.10 -13.55
C THR A 67 9.95 -13.65 -13.83
N LYS A 68 10.74 -13.43 -14.90
CA LYS A 68 11.08 -12.08 -15.37
C LYS A 68 9.84 -11.20 -15.61
N LYS A 69 8.76 -11.79 -16.14
CA LYS A 69 7.51 -11.07 -16.42
C LYS A 69 6.85 -10.59 -15.13
N GLU A 70 6.75 -11.45 -14.13
CA GLU A 70 6.18 -11.10 -12.82
C GLU A 70 6.99 -10.01 -12.13
N MET A 71 8.32 -10.10 -12.15
CA MET A 71 9.18 -9.04 -11.60
C MET A 71 8.95 -7.67 -12.26
N LEU A 72 8.81 -7.63 -13.58
CA LEU A 72 8.55 -6.38 -14.31
C LEU A 72 7.17 -5.80 -13.99
N LEU A 73 6.14 -6.65 -13.85
CA LEU A 73 4.81 -6.22 -13.44
C LEU A 73 4.83 -5.64 -12.01
N THR A 74 5.52 -6.28 -11.07
CA THR A 74 5.68 -5.76 -9.71
C THR A 74 6.45 -4.47 -9.66
N MET A 75 7.55 -4.35 -10.41
CA MET A 75 8.32 -3.11 -10.49
C MET A 75 7.43 -1.97 -10.97
N THR A 76 6.63 -2.22 -12.01
CA THR A 76 5.68 -1.24 -12.57
C THR A 76 4.63 -0.85 -11.53
N ALA A 77 4.03 -1.83 -10.85
CA ALA A 77 3.05 -1.60 -9.79
C ALA A 77 3.65 -0.81 -8.61
N THR A 78 4.90 -1.11 -8.23
CA THR A 78 5.61 -0.40 -7.16
C THR A 78 5.86 1.05 -7.51
N ILE A 79 6.32 1.34 -8.73
CA ILE A 79 6.53 2.71 -9.20
C ILE A 79 5.19 3.47 -9.25
N ALA A 80 4.14 2.83 -9.77
CA ALA A 80 2.81 3.42 -9.80
C ALA A 80 2.29 3.74 -8.39
N LEU A 81 2.47 2.84 -7.41
CA LEU A 81 2.08 3.06 -6.02
C LEU A 81 2.88 4.19 -5.37
N ILE A 82 4.19 4.27 -5.64
CA ILE A 82 5.06 5.36 -5.17
C ILE A 82 4.54 6.71 -5.67
N ASN A 83 4.30 6.81 -6.98
CA ASN A 83 3.82 8.05 -7.60
C ASN A 83 2.42 8.40 -7.10
N PHE A 84 1.54 7.42 -6.97
CA PHE A 84 0.18 7.61 -6.47
C PHE A 84 0.18 8.18 -5.05
N ILE A 85 1.00 7.61 -4.16
CA ILE A 85 1.17 8.13 -2.79
C ILE A 85 1.83 9.51 -2.81
N GLY A 86 2.84 9.73 -3.67
CA GLY A 86 3.44 11.05 -3.88
C GLY A 86 2.41 12.11 -4.25
N ILE A 87 1.44 11.79 -5.12
CA ILE A 87 0.33 12.68 -5.48
C ILE A 87 -0.57 12.99 -4.28
N ILE A 88 -0.96 11.98 -3.48
CA ILE A 88 -1.77 12.19 -2.27
C ILE A 88 -1.04 13.10 -1.27
N GLU A 89 0.28 12.94 -1.16
CA GLU A 89 1.14 13.68 -0.25
C GLU A 89 1.58 15.05 -0.78
N ASN A 90 1.21 15.41 -2.01
CA ASN A 90 1.71 16.60 -2.73
C ASN A 90 3.26 16.65 -2.84
N LYS A 91 3.88 15.48 -3.08
CA LYS A 91 5.32 15.23 -3.24
C LYS A 91 5.57 14.55 -4.59
N TYR A 92 5.28 15.25 -5.69
CA TYR A 92 5.38 14.76 -7.06
C TYR A 92 6.43 15.52 -7.88
#